data_AF-A0A0B5ATU1-F1
#
_entry.id   AF-A0A0B5ATU1-F1
#
_cell.length_a   1.000
_cell.length_b   1.000
_cell.length_c   1.000
_cell.angle_alpha   90.00
_cell.angle_beta   90.00
_cell.angle_gamma   90.00
#
_symmetry.space_group_name_H-M   'P 1'
#
loop_
_entity.id
_entity.type
_entity.pdbx_description
1 polymer ?
#
loop_
_entity_poly.entity_id
_entity_poly.type
_entity_poly.pdbx_seq_one_letter_code
_entity_poly.pdbx_strand_id
1 'polypeptide(L)'
;MNSNHFYNGVKAFHEAFNHPVGVTPSPMSADLALKRAVWSAEELVEFLHQSSKDEAEFLELLEGFKAGIEKAVTKSLGNAYPENDHERLVGQADALTDELYFNQGSFVVLGLEPTPLFDIVQGANMAKLGADGKPIIRESDGKIMKPDGWEENWAPEPKLRAEVARQIHES
;
A
#
# COMPACT_ATOMS: atom_id res chain seq x y z
N MET A 1 -13.26 5.81 18.51
CA MET A 1 -12.80 5.44 17.16
C MET A 1 -12.59 3.94 17.13
N ASN A 2 -13.05 3.25 16.09
CA ASN A 2 -12.90 1.80 15.98
C ASN A 2 -11.39 1.49 15.86
N SER A 3 -10.84 0.63 16.72
CA SER A 3 -9.40 0.52 16.99
C SER A 3 -8.55 -0.03 15.83
N ASN A 4 -9.13 -0.24 14.64
CA ASN A 4 -8.41 -0.76 13.48
C ASN A 4 -9.01 -0.31 12.13
N HIS A 5 -9.25 1.00 11.99
CA HIS A 5 -9.91 1.59 10.82
C HIS A 5 -9.27 1.20 9.47
N PHE A 6 -7.95 1.38 9.35
CA PHE A 6 -7.21 1.08 8.11
C PHE A 6 -7.30 -0.41 7.73
N TYR A 7 -7.01 -1.31 8.67
CA TYR A 7 -7.11 -2.75 8.45
C TYR A 7 -8.51 -3.18 8.02
N ASN A 8 -9.55 -2.67 8.70
CA ASN A 8 -10.93 -3.03 8.38
C ASN A 8 -11.37 -2.52 7.01
N GLY A 9 -10.91 -1.33 6.59
CA GLY A 9 -11.12 -0.82 5.23
C GLY A 9 -10.47 -1.72 4.18
N VAL A 10 -9.19 -2.05 4.35
CA VAL A 10 -8.47 -2.93 3.41
C VAL A 10 -9.06 -4.35 3.42
N LYS A 11 -9.46 -4.88 4.58
CA LYS A 11 -10.15 -6.17 4.67
C LYS A 11 -11.48 -6.15 3.90
N ALA A 12 -12.28 -5.10 4.02
CA ALA A 12 -13.53 -4.97 3.26
C ALA A 12 -13.27 -4.92 1.75
N PHE A 13 -12.20 -4.25 1.32
CA PHE A 13 -11.76 -4.30 -0.08
C PHE A 13 -11.36 -5.71 -0.50
N HIS A 14 -10.57 -6.43 0.31
CA HIS A 14 -10.20 -7.80 0.00
C HIS A 14 -11.41 -8.73 -0.13
N GLU A 15 -12.38 -8.62 0.79
CA GLU A 15 -13.62 -9.40 0.76
C GLU A 15 -14.48 -9.08 -0.46
N ALA A 16 -14.62 -7.79 -0.81
CA ALA A 16 -15.41 -7.36 -1.96
C ALA A 16 -14.80 -7.75 -3.31
N PHE A 17 -13.47 -7.76 -3.40
CA PHE A 17 -12.73 -7.99 -4.64
C PHE A 17 -12.07 -9.36 -4.76
N ASN A 18 -12.49 -10.33 -3.93
CA ASN A 18 -12.00 -11.70 -3.92
C ASN A 18 -10.46 -11.81 -3.78
N HIS A 19 -9.85 -10.92 -3.02
CA HIS A 19 -8.44 -11.04 -2.63
C HIS A 19 -8.29 -11.94 -1.40
N PRO A 20 -7.09 -12.48 -1.13
CA PRO A 20 -6.87 -13.35 0.03
C PRO A 20 -7.23 -12.66 1.36
N VAL A 21 -8.01 -13.33 2.20
CA VAL A 21 -8.36 -12.91 3.57
C VAL A 21 -7.95 -14.02 4.53
N GLY A 22 -7.13 -13.69 5.52
CA GLY A 22 -6.75 -14.62 6.58
C GLY A 22 -7.90 -14.81 7.58
N VAL A 23 -8.30 -16.06 7.81
CA VAL A 23 -9.31 -16.43 8.84
C VAL A 23 -8.64 -16.71 10.18
N THR A 24 -7.43 -17.26 10.15
CA THR A 24 -6.57 -17.49 11.32
C THR A 24 -5.17 -16.94 11.03
N PRO A 25 -4.41 -16.51 12.06
CA PRO A 25 -3.03 -16.08 11.87
C PRO A 25 -2.18 -17.21 11.29
N SER A 26 -1.67 -17.01 10.07
CA SER A 26 -0.86 -17.96 9.32
C SER A 26 0.15 -17.19 8.48
N PRO A 27 1.38 -17.70 8.28
CA PRO A 27 2.36 -17.02 7.44
C PRO A 27 1.88 -16.97 5.99
N MET A 28 2.20 -15.89 5.29
CA MET A 28 2.07 -15.83 3.84
C MET A 28 3.06 -16.79 3.17
N SER A 29 2.65 -17.34 2.03
CA SER A 29 3.58 -18.05 1.13
C SER A 29 4.63 -17.08 0.58
N ALA A 30 5.78 -17.60 0.17
CA ALA A 30 6.86 -16.80 -0.42
C ALA A 30 6.39 -16.01 -1.65
N ASP A 31 5.60 -16.63 -2.54
CA ASP A 31 5.07 -15.98 -3.74
C ASP A 31 4.13 -14.82 -3.42
N LEU A 32 3.27 -14.98 -2.40
CA LEU A 32 2.36 -13.92 -1.98
C LEU A 32 3.12 -12.79 -1.30
N ALA A 33 4.10 -13.12 -0.44
CA ALA A 33 4.96 -12.14 0.20
C ALA A 33 5.73 -11.31 -0.85
N LEU A 34 6.29 -11.96 -1.89
CA LEU A 34 6.98 -11.29 -2.98
C LEU A 34 6.05 -10.32 -3.73
N LYS A 35 4.85 -10.77 -4.12
CA LYS A 35 3.89 -9.90 -4.83
C LYS A 35 3.55 -8.65 -4.01
N ARG A 36 3.28 -8.83 -2.71
CA ARG A 36 2.97 -7.71 -1.81
C ARG A 36 4.15 -6.76 -1.62
N ALA A 37 5.38 -7.30 -1.51
CA ALA A 37 6.59 -6.49 -1.42
C ALA A 37 6.82 -5.67 -2.70
N VAL A 38 6.59 -6.25 -3.88
CA VAL A 38 6.71 -5.53 -5.16
C VAL A 38 5.71 -4.38 -5.25
N TRP A 39 4.42 -4.62 -4.95
CA TRP A 39 3.41 -3.55 -4.97
C TRP A 39 3.74 -2.43 -3.98
N SER A 40 4.23 -2.77 -2.79
CA SER A 40 4.62 -1.75 -1.80
C SER A 40 5.87 -0.96 -2.26
N ALA A 41 6.80 -1.63 -2.94
CA ALA A 41 7.98 -0.96 -3.52
C ALA A 41 7.65 -0.07 -4.72
N GLU A 42 6.63 -0.39 -5.52
CA GLU A 42 6.14 0.49 -6.60
C GLU A 42 5.70 1.85 -6.03
N GLU A 43 4.95 1.86 -4.92
CA GLU A 43 4.54 3.10 -4.24
C GLU A 43 5.74 3.88 -3.68
N LEU A 44 6.80 3.20 -3.21
CA LEU A 44 8.04 3.85 -2.80
C LEU A 44 8.77 4.51 -3.98
N VAL A 45 8.75 3.87 -5.16
CA VAL A 45 9.31 4.46 -6.39
C VAL A 45 8.50 5.69 -6.81
N GLU A 46 7.16 5.63 -6.72
CA GLU A 46 6.31 6.80 -6.96
C GLU A 46 6.59 7.92 -5.96
N PHE A 47 6.72 7.60 -4.67
CA PHE A 47 7.09 8.58 -3.65
C PHE A 47 8.43 9.29 -3.96
N LEU A 48 9.46 8.53 -4.36
CA LEU A 48 10.74 9.11 -4.77
C LEU A 48 10.61 9.99 -6.02
N HIS A 49 9.82 9.57 -7.00
CA HIS A 49 9.53 10.36 -8.19
C HIS A 49 8.85 11.69 -7.83
N GLN A 50 7.81 11.66 -6.99
CA GLN A 50 7.12 12.87 -6.52
C GLN A 50 7.99 13.74 -5.59
N SER A 51 9.08 13.18 -5.03
CA SER A 51 10.07 13.91 -4.23
C SER A 51 11.19 14.53 -5.05
N SER A 52 11.21 14.31 -6.38
CA SER A 52 12.27 14.76 -7.29
C SER A 52 11.84 15.96 -8.11
N LYS A 53 12.75 16.89 -8.39
CA LYS A 53 12.48 18.07 -9.25
C LYS A 53 12.67 17.80 -10.74
N ASP A 54 13.47 16.78 -11.09
CA ASP A 54 13.82 16.40 -12.45
C ASP A 54 14.25 14.92 -12.53
N GLU A 55 14.48 14.43 -13.75
CA GLU A 55 14.88 13.04 -14.02
C GLU A 55 16.24 12.69 -13.41
N ALA A 56 17.18 13.64 -13.38
CA ALA A 56 18.53 13.37 -12.85
C ALA A 56 18.49 13.13 -11.34
N GLU A 57 17.75 13.97 -10.61
CA GLU A 57 17.55 13.79 -9.17
C GLU A 57 16.77 12.51 -8.85
N PHE A 58 15.75 12.19 -9.66
CA PHE A 58 15.01 10.92 -9.50
C PHE A 58 15.92 9.70 -9.66
N LEU A 59 16.76 9.67 -10.69
CA LEU A 59 17.70 8.57 -10.92
C LEU A 59 18.73 8.47 -9.79
N GLU A 60 19.23 9.60 -9.27
CA GLU A 60 20.14 9.61 -8.12
C GLU A 60 19.48 9.01 -6.86
N LEU A 61 18.25 9.43 -6.54
CA LEU A 61 17.49 8.89 -5.41
C LEU A 61 17.19 7.39 -5.59
N LEU A 62 16.86 6.97 -6.82
CA LEU A 62 16.58 5.57 -7.13
C LEU A 62 17.83 4.68 -6.99
N GLU A 63 19.01 5.16 -7.40
CA GLU A 63 20.26 4.44 -7.16
C GLU A 63 20.58 4.35 -5.66
N GLY A 64 20.34 5.41 -4.89
CA GLY A 64 20.44 5.38 -3.42
C GLY A 64 19.51 4.35 -2.79
N PHE A 65 18.26 4.26 -3.27
CA PHE A 65 17.29 3.27 -2.82
C PHE A 65 17.74 1.83 -3.12
N LYS A 66 18.21 1.55 -4.34
CA LYS A 66 18.76 0.24 -4.74
C LYS A 66 19.95 -0.16 -3.86
N ALA A 67 20.90 0.75 -3.65
CA ALA A 67 22.06 0.49 -2.79
C ALA A 67 21.64 0.19 -1.33
N GLY A 68 20.60 0.89 -0.83
CA GLY A 68 20.00 0.61 0.46
C GLY A 68 19.41 -0.81 0.56
N ILE A 69 18.66 -1.22 -0.48
CA ILE A 69 18.11 -2.59 -0.59
C ILE A 69 19.25 -3.62 -0.62
N GLU A 70 20.27 -3.44 -1.46
CA GLU A 70 21.39 -4.39 -1.57
C GLU A 70 22.14 -4.56 -0.24
N LYS A 71 22.32 -3.46 0.50
CA LYS A 71 22.89 -3.49 1.85
C LYS A 71 21.99 -4.27 2.82
N ALA A 72 20.67 -4.05 2.77
CA ALA A 72 19.72 -4.78 3.60
C ALA A 72 19.71 -6.29 3.26
N VAL A 73 19.79 -6.66 1.97
CA VAL A 73 19.92 -8.04 1.52
C VAL A 73 21.18 -8.68 2.08
N THR A 74 22.33 -8.00 1.97
CA THR A 74 23.61 -8.51 2.50
C THR A 74 23.55 -8.74 4.00
N LYS A 75 22.93 -7.84 4.77
CA LYS A 75 22.70 -8.01 6.21
C LYS A 75 21.80 -9.23 6.48
N SER A 76 20.69 -9.35 5.75
CA SER A 76 19.73 -10.43 5.95
C SER A 76 20.28 -11.81 5.59
N LEU A 77 21.19 -11.91 4.61
CA LEU A 77 21.89 -13.16 4.28
C LEU A 77 22.77 -13.69 5.43
N GLY A 78 23.16 -12.83 6.37
CA GLY A 78 23.88 -13.21 7.59
C GLY A 78 22.99 -13.73 8.72
N ASN A 79 21.66 -13.61 8.58
CA ASN A 79 20.71 -14.05 9.60
C ASN A 79 20.28 -15.51 9.36
N ALA A 80 19.93 -16.21 10.43
CA ALA A 80 19.28 -17.51 10.33
C ALA A 80 17.88 -17.37 9.71
N TYR A 81 17.48 -18.35 8.90
CA TYR A 81 16.12 -18.45 8.39
C TYR A 81 15.18 -19.01 9.46
N PRO A 82 13.88 -18.65 9.44
CA PRO A 82 12.90 -19.18 10.39
C PRO A 82 12.72 -20.70 10.20
N GLU A 83 12.74 -21.45 11.31
CA GLU A 83 12.74 -22.92 11.31
C GLU A 83 11.34 -23.51 11.11
N ASN A 84 10.29 -22.75 11.43
CA ASN A 84 8.90 -23.20 11.40
C ASN A 84 7.91 -22.09 11.00
N ASP A 85 6.63 -22.44 10.82
CA ASP A 85 5.59 -21.50 10.40
C ASP A 85 5.29 -20.41 11.44
N HIS A 86 5.43 -20.72 12.72
CA HIS A 86 5.20 -19.74 13.78
C HIS A 86 6.28 -18.64 13.73
N GLU A 87 7.55 -19.02 13.60
CA GLU A 87 8.65 -18.07 13.43
C GLU A 87 8.53 -17.26 12.13
N ARG A 88 8.12 -17.90 11.02
CA ARG A 88 7.81 -17.18 9.78
C ARG A 88 6.72 -16.13 9.97
N LEU A 89 5.63 -16.49 10.65
CA LEU A 89 4.53 -15.58 10.92
C LEU A 89 4.98 -14.42 11.82
N VAL A 90 5.75 -14.69 12.87
CA VAL A 90 6.32 -13.66 13.74
C VAL A 90 7.21 -12.70 12.94
N GLY A 91 8.14 -13.22 12.14
CA GLY A 91 9.02 -12.38 11.34
C GLY A 91 8.30 -11.55 10.27
N GLN A 92 7.25 -12.10 9.63
CA GLN A 92 6.42 -11.35 8.69
C GLN A 92 5.61 -10.25 9.39
N ALA A 93 5.05 -10.54 10.58
CA ALA A 93 4.30 -9.56 11.35
C ALA A 93 5.19 -8.42 11.87
N ASP A 94 6.40 -8.74 12.32
CA ASP A 94 7.42 -7.77 12.75
C ASP A 94 7.78 -6.81 11.60
N ALA A 95 8.18 -7.35 10.45
CA ALA A 95 8.55 -6.56 9.28
C ALA A 95 7.41 -5.65 8.76
N LEU A 96 6.18 -6.16 8.69
CA LEU A 96 5.01 -5.36 8.27
C LEU A 96 4.64 -4.28 9.29
N THR A 97 4.92 -4.52 10.58
CA THR A 97 4.70 -3.53 11.64
C THR A 97 5.73 -2.41 11.56
N ASP A 98 7.00 -2.75 11.32
CA ASP A 98 8.06 -1.76 11.10
C ASP A 98 7.80 -0.92 9.84
N GLU A 99 7.37 -1.56 8.75
CA GLU A 99 6.95 -0.86 7.52
C GLU A 99 5.79 0.11 7.81
N LEU A 100 4.75 -0.34 8.51
CA LEU A 100 3.65 0.51 8.95
C LEU A 100 4.16 1.70 9.78
N TYR A 101 5.08 1.46 10.71
CA TYR A 101 5.63 2.50 11.58
C TYR A 101 6.39 3.57 10.79
N PHE A 102 7.26 3.16 9.87
CA PHE A 102 7.98 4.10 8.99
C PHE A 102 7.04 4.86 8.07
N ASN A 103 6.01 4.20 7.52
CA ASN A 103 5.02 4.88 6.67
C ASN A 103 4.23 5.95 7.45
N GLN A 104 3.80 5.64 8.69
CA GLN A 104 3.18 6.64 9.57
C GLN A 104 4.18 7.78 9.90
N GLY A 105 5.45 7.45 10.13
CA GLY A 105 6.52 8.43 10.31
C GLY A 105 6.66 9.39 9.12
N SER A 106 6.54 8.89 7.89
CA SER A 106 6.54 9.73 6.68
C SER A 106 5.38 10.74 6.67
N PHE A 107 4.17 10.31 7.05
CA PHE A 107 3.02 11.22 7.20
C PHE A 107 3.25 12.27 8.31
N VAL A 108 3.88 11.88 9.42
CA VAL A 108 4.29 12.82 10.48
C VAL A 108 5.29 13.86 9.94
N VAL A 109 6.26 13.44 9.14
CA VAL A 109 7.24 14.37 8.50
C VAL A 109 6.56 15.30 7.50
N LEU A 110 5.57 14.80 6.75
CA LEU A 110 4.76 15.60 5.83
C LEU A 110 3.81 16.57 6.57
N GLY A 111 3.56 16.36 7.87
CA GLY A 111 2.55 17.10 8.62
C GLY A 111 1.13 16.83 8.12
N LEU A 112 0.87 15.64 7.55
CA LEU A 112 -0.42 15.26 7.00
C LEU A 112 -1.06 14.18 7.85
N GLU A 113 -2.33 14.36 8.21
CA GLU A 113 -3.14 13.31 8.81
C GLU A 113 -3.52 12.28 7.73
N PRO A 114 -3.13 11.00 7.88
CA PRO A 114 -3.33 10.01 6.83
C PRO A 114 -4.76 9.47 6.74
N THR A 115 -5.57 9.57 7.80
CA THR A 115 -6.92 8.96 7.82
C THR A 115 -7.86 9.52 6.74
N PRO A 116 -8.01 10.84 6.56
CA PRO A 116 -8.86 11.37 5.49
C PRO A 116 -8.37 10.99 4.09
N LEU A 117 -7.06 10.96 3.87
CA LEU A 117 -6.46 10.55 2.60
C LEU A 117 -6.75 9.07 2.29
N PHE A 118 -6.61 8.21 3.30
CA PHE A 118 -6.97 6.80 3.20
C PHE A 118 -8.46 6.62 2.86
N ASP A 119 -9.36 7.36 3.51
CA ASP A 119 -10.81 7.24 3.28
C ASP A 119 -11.19 7.59 1.83
N ILE A 120 -10.50 8.56 1.23
CA ILE A 120 -10.66 8.91 -0.18
C ILE A 120 -10.25 7.75 -1.08
N VAL A 121 -9.07 7.18 -0.86
CA VAL A 121 -8.55 6.04 -1.65
C VAL A 121 -9.41 4.80 -1.45
N GLN A 122 -9.81 4.51 -0.21
CA GLN A 122 -10.69 3.39 0.13
C GLN A 122 -12.04 3.55 -0.57
N GLY A 123 -12.66 4.74 -0.52
CA GLY A 123 -13.91 5.02 -1.23
C GLY A 123 -13.79 4.84 -2.73
N ALA A 124 -12.72 5.35 -3.34
CA ALA A 124 -12.43 5.18 -4.76
C ALA A 124 -12.26 3.71 -5.15
N ASN A 125 -11.54 2.93 -4.34
CA ASN A 125 -11.34 1.50 -4.56
C ASN A 125 -12.64 0.71 -4.45
N MET A 126 -13.47 0.97 -3.44
CA MET A 126 -14.77 0.32 -3.29
C MET A 126 -15.75 0.70 -4.40
N ALA A 127 -15.64 1.90 -4.98
CA ALA A 127 -16.45 2.32 -6.12
C ALA A 127 -16.12 1.59 -7.44
N LYS A 128 -15.10 0.71 -7.46
CA LYS A 128 -14.81 -0.17 -8.62
C LYS A 128 -15.78 -1.35 -8.74
N LEU A 129 -16.70 -1.54 -7.78
CA LEU A 129 -17.77 -2.52 -7.91
C LEU A 129 -18.75 -2.10 -9.02
N GLY A 130 -19.25 -3.07 -9.78
CA GLY A 130 -20.31 -2.89 -10.76
C GLY A 130 -21.65 -2.58 -10.10
N ALA A 131 -22.66 -2.28 -10.93
CA ALA A 131 -24.01 -1.96 -10.45
C ALA A 131 -24.69 -3.11 -9.67
N ASP A 132 -24.21 -4.34 -9.83
CA ASP A 132 -24.64 -5.52 -9.10
C ASP A 132 -23.88 -5.74 -7.77
N GLY A 133 -22.99 -4.82 -7.42
CA GLY A 133 -22.14 -4.90 -6.22
C GLY A 133 -20.99 -5.89 -6.35
N LYS A 134 -20.65 -6.34 -7.56
CA LYS A 134 -19.55 -7.29 -7.79
C LYS A 134 -18.37 -6.66 -8.52
N PRO A 135 -17.15 -7.18 -8.34
CA PRO A 135 -15.99 -6.74 -9.10
C PRO A 135 -16.19 -6.94 -10.60
N ILE A 136 -15.81 -5.92 -11.39
CA ILE A 136 -15.66 -6.07 -12.83
C ILE A 136 -14.25 -6.58 -13.07
N ILE A 137 -14.09 -7.85 -13.48
CA ILE A 137 -12.79 -8.49 -13.67
C ILE A 137 -12.56 -8.74 -15.16
N ARG A 138 -11.39 -8.33 -15.65
CA ARG A 138 -10.96 -8.67 -17.01
C ARG A 138 -10.49 -10.13 -17.05
N GLU A 139 -11.12 -10.93 -17.92
CA GLU A 139 -10.84 -12.38 -18.00
C GLU A 139 -9.40 -12.73 -18.38
N SER A 140 -8.71 -11.87 -19.14
CA SER A 140 -7.36 -12.17 -19.65
C SER A 140 -6.26 -12.19 -18.59
N ASP A 141 -6.39 -11.37 -17.55
CA ASP A 141 -5.33 -11.11 -16.57
C ASP A 141 -5.84 -11.04 -15.13
N GLY A 142 -7.16 -11.15 -14.91
CA GLY A 142 -7.78 -11.02 -13.59
C GLY A 142 -7.78 -9.57 -13.06
N LYS A 143 -7.48 -8.58 -13.91
CA LYS A 143 -7.41 -7.17 -13.50
C LYS A 143 -8.80 -6.64 -13.14
N ILE A 144 -8.89 -5.98 -11.98
CA ILE A 144 -10.08 -5.22 -11.58
C ILE A 144 -10.21 -4.01 -12.49
N MET A 145 -11.36 -3.90 -13.13
CA MET A 145 -11.73 -2.84 -14.06
C MET A 145 -12.55 -1.77 -13.36
N LYS A 146 -12.43 -0.54 -13.85
CA LYS A 146 -13.23 0.60 -13.43
C LYS A 146 -14.59 0.57 -14.18
N PRO A 147 -15.73 0.79 -13.51
CA PRO A 147 -17.03 0.96 -14.19
C PRO A 147 -17.09 2.27 -14.98
N ASP A 148 -18.09 2.40 -15.85
CA ASP A 148 -18.35 3.62 -16.61
C ASP A 148 -18.58 4.81 -15.67
N GLY A 149 -17.97 5.96 -15.98
CA GLY A 149 -18.05 7.16 -15.16
C GLY A 149 -17.23 7.12 -13.86
N TRP A 150 -16.47 6.04 -13.59
CA TRP A 150 -15.64 5.97 -12.37
C TRP A 150 -14.60 7.09 -12.31
N GLU A 151 -13.92 7.38 -13.42
CA GLU A 151 -12.86 8.41 -13.46
C GLU A 151 -13.40 9.79 -13.09
N GLU A 152 -14.59 10.14 -13.57
CA GLU A 152 -15.21 11.44 -13.31
C GLU A 152 -15.70 11.57 -11.86
N ASN A 153 -16.28 10.49 -11.31
CA ASN A 153 -17.00 10.55 -10.04
C ASN A 153 -16.16 10.09 -8.82
N TRP A 154 -15.20 9.21 -9.05
CA TRP A 154 -14.54 8.43 -8.00
C TRP A 154 -13.01 8.45 -8.07
N ALA A 155 -12.40 9.02 -9.11
CA ALA A 155 -10.95 9.19 -9.14
C ALA A 155 -10.45 9.88 -7.84
N PRO A 156 -9.46 9.29 -7.15
CA PRO A 156 -9.02 9.79 -5.86
C PRO A 156 -8.18 11.07 -5.99
N GLU A 157 -7.46 11.27 -7.10
CA GLU A 157 -6.43 12.30 -7.24
C GLU A 157 -6.99 13.74 -7.04
N PRO A 158 -8.14 14.12 -7.63
CA PRO A 158 -8.73 15.44 -7.36
C PRO A 158 -9.14 15.61 -5.89
N LYS A 159 -9.64 14.55 -5.25
CA LYS A 159 -10.09 14.56 -3.86
C LYS A 159 -8.91 14.61 -2.89
N LEU A 160 -7.84 13.85 -3.15
CA LEU A 160 -6.58 13.90 -2.41
C LEU A 160 -5.97 15.30 -2.46
N ARG A 161 -5.93 15.94 -3.64
CA ARG A 161 -5.47 17.33 -3.78
C ARG A 161 -6.31 18.29 -2.93
N ALA A 162 -7.64 18.16 -2.95
CA ALA A 162 -8.52 18.99 -2.16
C ALA A 162 -8.32 18.78 -0.65
N GLU A 163 -8.12 17.53 -0.21
CA GLU A 163 -7.89 17.20 1.20
C GLU A 163 -6.53 17.71 1.70
N VAL A 164 -5.46 17.55 0.91
CA VAL A 164 -4.15 18.14 1.23
C VAL A 164 -4.27 19.66 1.34
N ALA A 165 -4.95 20.31 0.40
CA ALA A 165 -5.20 21.75 0.47
C ALA A 165 -5.99 22.12 1.73
N ARG A 166 -7.01 21.35 2.11
CA ARG A 166 -7.78 21.59 3.34
C ARG A 166 -6.88 21.55 4.58
N GLN A 167 -6.07 20.50 4.74
CA GLN A 167 -5.15 20.37 5.89
C GLN A 167 -4.12 21.52 5.94
N ILE A 168 -3.60 21.97 4.79
CA ILE A 168 -2.71 23.14 4.72
C ILE A 168 -3.39 24.42 5.24
N HIS A 169 -4.67 24.64 4.96
CA HIS A 169 -5.39 25.85 5.39
C HIS A 169 -5.85 25.80 6.85
N GLU A 170 -6.01 24.60 7.43
CA GLU A 170 -6.44 24.41 8.82
C GLU A 170 -5.29 24.29 9.82
N SER A 171 -4.04 24.20 9.33
CA SER A 171 -2.81 24.10 10.14
C SER A 171 -2.35 25.44 10.72
#